data_AF-A0A0N4YZW8-F1
#
_entry.id   AF-A0A0N4YZW8-F1
#
_cell.length_a   1.000
_cell.length_b   1.000
_cell.length_c   1.000
_cell.angle_alpha   90.00
_cell.angle_beta   90.00
_cell.angle_gamma   90.00
#
_symmetry.space_group_name_H-M   'P 1'
#
loop_
_entity.id
_entity.type
_entity.pdbx_description
1 polymer ?
#
loop_
_entity_poly.entity_id
_entity_poly.type
_entity_poly.pdbx_seq_one_letter_code
_entity_poly.pdbx_strand_id
1 'polypeptide(L)'
;MVKFHINGVWRKVIIDDFLPTDEFGQLLCSYSQNKGELWVSLLEKAYLKVMGGYDFPGSNSVFEKLLSRFHRGDCLITLATGKLSAEDCERAGLVECHAYAVLDLRKINDKRLLMVKNPWTHLRWKG
;
A
#
# COMPACT_ATOMS: atom_id res chain seq x y z
N MET A 1 -10.67 19.07 7.55
CA MET A 1 -9.79 19.85 6.64
C MET A 1 -8.35 19.38 6.83
N VAL A 2 -7.68 18.92 5.77
CA VAL A 2 -6.33 18.32 5.83
C VAL A 2 -5.35 19.11 4.95
N LYS A 3 -4.08 19.20 5.34
CA LYS A 3 -3.02 19.83 4.54
C LYS A 3 -2.00 18.77 4.12
N PHE A 4 -1.66 18.73 2.83
CA PHE A 4 -0.58 17.90 2.31
C PHE A 4 0.49 18.74 1.63
N HIS A 5 1.75 18.34 1.77
CA HIS A 5 2.85 18.89 0.98
C HIS A 5 3.14 17.94 -0.18
N ILE A 6 2.77 18.34 -1.41
CA ILE A 6 2.86 17.49 -2.60
C ILE A 6 3.60 18.29 -3.68
N ASN A 7 4.49 17.68 -4.47
CA ASN A 7 5.21 18.36 -5.57
C ASN A 7 5.77 19.74 -5.19
N GLY A 8 6.36 19.88 -3.99
CA GLY A 8 6.97 21.12 -3.52
C GLY A 8 6.02 22.24 -3.08
N VAL A 9 4.70 22.00 -3.00
CA VAL A 9 3.72 23.02 -2.61
C VAL A 9 2.70 22.47 -1.62
N TRP A 10 2.37 23.26 -0.60
CA TRP A 10 1.29 22.97 0.35
C TRP A 10 -0.09 23.07 -0.32
N ARG A 11 -0.88 22.02 -0.22
CA ARG A 11 -2.26 21.95 -0.71
C ARG A 11 -3.23 21.69 0.43
N LYS A 12 -4.33 22.43 0.43
CA LYS A 12 -5.44 22.30 1.37
C LYS A 12 -6.51 21.42 0.75
N VAL A 13 -6.87 20.33 1.43
CA VAL A 13 -7.88 19.37 0.97
C VAL A 13 -9.10 19.43 1.87
N ILE A 14 -10.25 19.68 1.25
CA ILE A 14 -11.55 19.69 1.91
C ILE A 14 -12.24 18.37 1.58
N ILE A 15 -12.62 17.63 2.62
CA ILE A 15 -13.37 16.39 2.55
C ILE A 15 -14.57 16.51 3.50
N ASP A 16 -15.66 15.85 3.15
CA ASP A 16 -16.75 15.51 4.05
C ASP A 16 -16.42 14.25 4.87
N ASP A 17 -17.32 13.87 5.77
CA ASP A 17 -17.20 12.76 6.72
C ASP A 17 -17.92 11.47 6.27
N PHE A 18 -18.47 11.41 5.05
CA PHE A 18 -19.05 10.18 4.50
C PHE A 18 -17.94 9.17 4.14
N LEU A 19 -17.83 8.08 4.89
CA LEU A 19 -16.83 7.03 4.67
C LEU A 19 -17.49 5.75 4.14
N PRO A 20 -16.80 4.99 3.28
CA PRO A 20 -17.32 3.72 2.79
C PRO A 20 -17.35 2.68 3.91
N THR A 21 -18.52 2.08 4.12
CA THR A 21 -18.74 1.00 5.09
C THR A 21 -19.32 -0.23 4.41
N ASP A 22 -19.13 -1.40 5.01
CA ASP A 22 -19.82 -2.63 4.63
C ASP A 22 -21.29 -2.62 5.09
N GLU A 23 -22.00 -3.71 4.80
CA GLU A 23 -23.40 -3.93 5.21
C GLU A 23 -23.59 -4.01 6.74
N PHE A 24 -22.52 -4.25 7.50
CA PHE A 24 -22.50 -4.31 8.96
C PHE A 24 -22.02 -2.98 9.58
N GLY A 25 -21.76 -1.96 8.78
CA GLY A 25 -21.28 -0.65 9.23
C GLY A 25 -19.78 -0.60 9.58
N GLN A 26 -18.98 -1.60 9.19
CA GLN A 26 -17.52 -1.57 9.36
C GLN A 26 -16.86 -0.78 8.24
N LEU A 27 -15.85 0.02 8.59
CA LEU A 27 -15.12 0.85 7.64
C LEU A 27 -14.33 -0.03 6.64
N LEU A 28 -14.50 0.25 5.35
CA LEU A 28 -13.78 -0.42 4.25
C LEU A 28 -12.41 0.21 3.93
N CYS A 29 -12.08 1.32 4.59
CA CYS A 29 -10.82 2.07 4.45
C CYS A 29 -9.88 1.83 5.63
N SER A 30 -8.68 2.42 5.65
CA SER A 30 -7.82 2.37 6.83
C SER A 30 -8.53 2.95 8.05
N TYR A 31 -8.56 2.22 9.16
CA TYR A 31 -9.23 2.63 10.41
C TYR A 31 -8.34 2.39 11.63
N SER A 32 -8.61 3.12 12.72
CA SER A 32 -7.96 2.89 14.02
C SER A 32 -8.67 1.75 14.77
N GLN A 33 -7.92 0.99 15.57
CA GLN A 33 -8.52 0.00 16.47
C GLN A 33 -9.37 0.64 17.58
N ASN A 34 -9.15 1.93 17.85
CA ASN A 34 -9.98 2.70 18.76
C ASN A 34 -11.22 3.24 18.04
N LYS A 35 -12.42 2.75 18.43
CA LYS A 35 -13.70 3.03 17.76
C LYS A 35 -14.13 4.51 17.75
N GLY A 36 -13.42 5.40 18.45
CA GLY A 36 -13.64 6.86 18.41
C GLY A 36 -12.71 7.61 17.45
N GLU A 37 -11.75 6.94 16.81
CA GLU A 37 -10.71 7.60 16.01
C GLU A 37 -10.96 7.45 14.51
N LEU A 38 -11.49 8.52 13.90
CA LEU A 38 -11.74 8.58 12.45
C LEU A 38 -10.61 9.27 11.67
N TRP A 39 -9.58 9.78 12.36
CA TRP A 39 -8.54 10.59 11.73
C TRP A 39 -7.74 9.82 10.67
N VAL A 40 -7.53 8.51 10.85
CA VAL A 40 -6.85 7.64 9.88
C VAL A 40 -7.66 7.55 8.59
N SER A 41 -8.95 7.27 8.71
CA SER A 41 -9.88 7.12 7.58
C SER A 41 -10.08 8.44 6.83
N LEU A 42 -10.20 9.55 7.57
CA LEU A 42 -10.29 10.89 6.99
C LEU A 42 -8.98 11.30 6.29
N LEU A 43 -7.83 10.92 6.83
CA LEU A 43 -6.54 11.19 6.21
C LEU A 43 -6.40 10.42 4.88
N GLU A 44 -6.74 9.13 4.88
CA GLU A 44 -6.77 8.31 3.67
C GLU A 44 -7.71 8.91 2.61
N LYS A 45 -8.94 9.26 3.00
CA LYS A 45 -9.92 9.91 2.12
C LYS A 45 -9.38 11.19 1.51
N ALA A 46 -8.74 12.04 2.31
CA ALA A 46 -8.15 13.28 1.82
C ALA A 46 -7.02 13.00 0.82
N TYR A 47 -6.19 11.99 1.06
CA TYR A 47 -5.14 11.58 0.14
C TYR A 47 -5.71 11.06 -1.18
N LEU A 48 -6.70 10.16 -1.11
CA LEU A 48 -7.38 9.62 -2.29
C LEU A 48 -8.07 10.72 -3.09
N LYS A 49 -8.70 11.70 -2.45
CA LYS A 49 -9.29 12.86 -3.14
C LYS A 49 -8.27 13.64 -3.97
N VAL A 50 -7.04 13.78 -3.49
CA VAL A 50 -5.95 14.40 -4.28
C VAL A 50 -5.49 13.51 -5.42
N MET A 51 -5.61 12.19 -5.26
CA MET A 51 -5.12 11.19 -6.20
C MET A 51 -6.16 10.75 -7.25
N GLY A 52 -7.39 11.28 -7.22
CA GLY A 52 -8.47 10.97 -8.18
C GLY A 52 -9.74 10.34 -7.59
N GLY A 53 -9.88 10.28 -6.26
CA GLY A 53 -11.05 9.75 -5.55
C GLY A 53 -10.93 8.27 -5.17
N TYR A 54 -12.02 7.67 -4.69
CA TYR A 54 -12.11 6.22 -4.44
C TYR A 54 -12.27 5.41 -5.74
N ASP A 55 -12.70 6.07 -6.82
CA ASP A 55 -12.72 5.53 -8.18
C ASP A 55 -11.31 5.47 -8.81
N PHE A 56 -10.28 5.77 -8.00
CA PHE A 56 -8.92 5.39 -8.27
C PHE A 56 -8.90 3.88 -8.49
N PRO A 57 -8.54 3.37 -9.68
CA PRO A 57 -8.58 1.94 -9.96
C PRO A 57 -7.58 1.27 -9.02
N GLY A 58 -8.10 0.74 -7.91
CA GLY A 58 -7.37 0.26 -6.76
C GLY A 58 -6.34 -0.79 -7.18
N SER A 59 -5.15 -0.71 -6.58
CA SER A 59 -3.94 -1.49 -6.89
C SER A 59 -3.33 -1.29 -8.29
N ASN A 60 -4.12 -1.10 -9.35
CA ASN A 60 -3.62 -1.02 -10.73
C ASN A 60 -2.78 0.23 -10.91
N SER A 61 -3.35 1.37 -10.56
CA SER A 61 -2.68 2.67 -10.68
C SER A 61 -1.47 2.80 -9.75
N VAL A 62 -1.49 2.18 -8.55
CA VAL A 62 -0.32 2.11 -7.66
C VAL A 62 0.77 1.29 -8.31
N PHE A 63 0.45 0.09 -8.82
CA PHE A 63 1.43 -0.76 -9.48
C PHE A 63 2.02 -0.07 -10.71
N GLU A 64 1.20 0.51 -11.59
CA GLU A 64 1.67 1.22 -12.79
C GLU A 64 2.50 2.46 -12.42
N LYS A 65 2.12 3.18 -11.36
CA LYS A 65 2.90 4.31 -10.84
C LYS A 65 4.24 3.85 -10.26
N LEU A 66 4.26 2.78 -9.46
CA LEU A 66 5.48 2.22 -8.90
C LEU A 66 6.37 1.67 -10.01
N LEU A 67 5.82 0.93 -10.98
CA LEU A 67 6.53 0.39 -12.14
C LEU A 67 7.21 1.51 -12.93
N SER A 68 6.45 2.53 -13.33
CA SER A 68 6.95 3.68 -14.08
C SER A 68 8.03 4.45 -13.31
N ARG A 69 7.81 4.74 -12.02
CA ARG A 69 8.74 5.51 -11.20
C ARG A 69 10.01 4.74 -10.86
N PHE A 70 9.89 3.44 -10.58
CA PHE A 70 11.02 2.56 -10.31
C PHE A 70 11.93 2.44 -11.53
N HIS A 71 11.38 2.16 -12.72
CA HIS A 71 12.19 2.05 -13.95
C HIS A 71 12.76 3.39 -14.44
N ARG A 72 12.18 4.53 -14.03
CA ARG A 72 12.77 5.86 -14.23
C ARG A 72 13.88 6.21 -13.23
N GLY A 73 14.04 5.42 -12.16
CA GLY A 73 14.98 5.71 -11.07
C GLY A 73 14.49 6.76 -10.07
N ASP A 74 13.20 7.09 -10.08
CA ASP A 74 12.62 8.13 -9.22
C ASP A 74 12.43 7.65 -7.77
N CYS A 75 12.40 6.34 -7.53
CA CYS A 75 12.17 5.78 -6.20
C CYS A 75 12.88 4.45 -5.95
N LEU A 76 13.13 4.19 -4.66
CA LEU A 76 13.45 2.86 -4.12
C LEU A 76 12.20 2.31 -3.44
N ILE A 77 11.98 0.99 -3.54
CA ILE A 77 10.79 0.35 -2.98
C ILE A 77 11.22 -0.75 -2.01
N THR A 78 10.57 -0.80 -0.86
CA THR A 78 10.69 -1.86 0.15
C THR A 78 9.32 -2.45 0.46
N LEU A 79 9.30 -3.72 0.84
CA LEU A 79 8.11 -4.41 1.34
C LEU A 79 8.41 -4.94 2.73
N ALA A 80 7.38 -5.09 3.56
CA ALA A 80 7.52 -5.74 4.85
C ALA A 80 6.36 -6.68 5.09
N THR A 81 6.63 -7.78 5.78
CA THR A 81 5.63 -8.71 6.27
C THR A 81 5.19 -8.29 7.68
N GLY A 82 3.91 -8.51 8.00
CA GLY A 82 3.42 -8.46 9.37
C GLY A 82 3.74 -9.75 10.13
N LYS A 83 2.99 -10.00 11.22
CA LYS A 83 2.96 -11.33 11.85
C LYS A 83 2.41 -12.34 10.86
N LEU A 84 3.11 -13.45 10.68
CA LEU A 84 2.71 -14.57 9.82
C LEU A 84 2.70 -15.85 10.66
N SER A 85 1.78 -16.76 10.36
CA SER A 85 1.81 -18.08 10.99
C SER A 85 3.05 -18.87 10.52
N ALA A 86 3.52 -19.84 11.32
CA ALA A 86 4.64 -20.69 10.91
C ALA A 86 4.32 -21.46 9.62
N GLU A 87 3.06 -21.86 9.42
CA GLU A 87 2.58 -22.52 8.21
C GLU A 87 2.65 -21.58 6.99
N ASP A 88 2.22 -20.32 7.13
CA ASP A 88 2.32 -19.34 6.06
C ASP A 88 3.77 -19.01 5.72
N CYS A 89 4.64 -18.86 6.72
CA CYS A 89 6.08 -18.66 6.52
C CYS A 89 6.69 -19.81 5.71
N GLU A 90 6.39 -21.07 6.05
CA GLU A 90 6.91 -22.27 5.39
C GLU A 90 6.39 -22.38 3.95
N ARG A 91 5.08 -22.16 3.75
CA ARG A 91 4.39 -22.22 2.46
C ARG A 91 4.88 -21.14 1.50
N ALA A 92 5.00 -19.92 2.00
CA ALA A 92 5.45 -18.75 1.24
C ALA A 92 6.97 -18.77 1.01
N GLY A 93 7.75 -19.27 1.97
CA GLY A 93 9.18 -18.98 2.03
C GLY A 93 9.48 -17.52 2.42
N LEU A 94 8.55 -16.88 3.15
CA LEU A 94 8.70 -15.53 3.70
C LEU A 94 8.97 -15.60 5.22
N VAL A 95 9.58 -14.54 5.74
CA VAL A 95 9.90 -14.35 7.14
C VAL A 95 8.89 -13.38 7.73
N GLU A 96 8.39 -13.64 8.94
CA GLU A 96 7.48 -12.73 9.64
C GLU A 96 8.19 -11.46 10.15
N CYS A 97 7.44 -10.37 10.29
CA CYS A 97 7.91 -9.08 10.83
C CYS A 97 9.22 -8.60 10.21
N HIS A 98 9.40 -8.80 8.90
CA HIS A 98 10.70 -8.61 8.23
C HIS A 98 10.59 -7.75 6.99
N ALA A 99 11.68 -7.03 6.68
CA ALA A 99 11.77 -6.12 5.54
C ALA A 99 12.52 -6.75 4.35
N TYR A 100 12.00 -6.49 3.15
CA TYR A 100 12.50 -6.96 1.86
C TYR A 100 12.78 -5.77 0.94
N ALA A 101 13.86 -5.87 0.18
CA ALA A 101 14.13 -4.91 -0.89
C ALA A 101 13.42 -5.36 -2.17
N VAL A 102 12.72 -4.45 -2.86
CA VAL A 102 12.19 -4.73 -4.20
C VAL A 102 13.28 -4.41 -5.21
N LEU A 103 13.63 -5.40 -6.01
CA LEU A 103 14.67 -5.34 -7.03
C LEU A 103 14.13 -5.06 -8.44
N ASP A 104 12.89 -5.46 -8.72
CA ASP A 104 12.25 -5.23 -10.03
C ASP A 104 10.73 -5.33 -9.93
N LEU A 105 10.04 -4.68 -10.86
CA LEU A 105 8.60 -4.74 -11.05
C LEU A 105 8.33 -5.11 -12.50
N ARG A 106 7.45 -6.09 -12.75
CA ARG A 106 7.07 -6.49 -14.11
C ARG A 106 5.59 -6.80 -14.22
N LYS A 107 5.03 -6.53 -15.40
CA LYS A 107 3.68 -6.96 -15.78
C LYS A 107 3.79 -7.95 -16.94
N ILE A 108 3.37 -9.19 -16.75
CA ILE A 108 3.47 -10.28 -17.74
C ILE A 108 2.15 -11.05 -17.74
N ASN A 109 1.50 -11.21 -18.90
CA ASN A 109 0.23 -11.94 -19.04
C ASN A 109 -0.81 -11.54 -17.99
N ASP A 110 -1.00 -10.22 -17.84
CA ASP A 110 -1.89 -9.59 -16.85
C ASP A 110 -1.55 -9.82 -15.37
N LYS A 111 -0.47 -10.55 -15.08
CA LYS A 111 0.08 -10.72 -13.73
C LYS A 111 1.06 -9.61 -13.42
N ARG A 112 1.01 -9.15 -12.17
CA ARG A 112 1.90 -8.13 -11.61
C ARG A 112 2.87 -8.79 -10.66
N LEU A 113 4.15 -8.66 -10.97
CA LEU A 113 5.23 -9.38 -10.31
C LEU A 113 6.18 -8.38 -9.65
N LEU A 114 6.55 -8.69 -8.41
CA LEU A 114 7.55 -7.98 -7.62
C LEU A 114 8.71 -8.94 -7.40
N MET A 115 9.91 -8.58 -7.87
CA MET A 115 11.12 -9.32 -7.53
C MET A 115 11.63 -8.81 -6.19
N VAL A 116 11.61 -9.64 -5.16
CA VAL A 116 11.99 -9.26 -3.80
C VAL A 116 13.27 -9.96 -3.36
N LYS A 117 14.12 -9.25 -2.60
CA LYS A 117 15.33 -9.79 -1.99
C LYS A 117 15.18 -9.82 -0.48
N ASN A 118 15.37 -11.02 0.09
CA ASN A 118 15.56 -11.20 1.52
C ASN A 118 16.99 -10.75 1.91
N PRO A 119 17.16 -9.72 2.76
CA PRO A 119 18.47 -9.28 3.24
C PRO A 119 19.24 -10.36 4.00
N TRP A 120 18.54 -11.29 4.66
CA TRP A 120 19.15 -12.36 5.43
C TRP A 120 19.61 -13.55 4.57
N THR A 121 19.40 -13.54 3.25
CA THR A 121 19.96 -14.51 2.27
C THR A 121 19.63 -16.01 2.46
N HIS A 122 19.04 -16.44 3.58
CA HIS A 122 18.85 -17.86 3.92
C HIS A 122 17.49 -18.45 3.49
N LEU A 123 16.49 -17.61 3.21
CA LEU A 123 15.14 -18.03 2.81
C LEU A 123 14.68 -17.29 1.56
N ARG A 124 14.14 -18.03 0.59
CA ARG A 124 13.62 -17.53 -0.69
C ARG A 124 12.17 -17.96 -0.86
N TRP A 125 11.42 -17.13 -1.58
CA TRP A 125 10.05 -17.43 -2.00
C TRP A 125 9.97 -18.79 -2.70
N LYS A 126 8.99 -19.63 -2.33
CA LYS A 126 8.89 -21.02 -2.80
C LYS A 126 7.82 -21.27 -3.89
N GLY A 127 6.99 -20.29 -4.26
CA GLY A 127 6.00 -20.51 -5.34
C GLY A 127 5.08 -19.34 -5.61
#